data_AF-A0A5C6N895-F1
#
_entry.id   AF-A0A5C6N895-F1
#
_cell.length_a   1.000
_cell.length_b   1.000
_cell.length_c   1.000
_cell.angle_alpha   90.00
_cell.angle_beta   90.00
_cell.angle_gamma   90.00
#
_symmetry.space_group_name_H-M   'P 1'
#
loop_
_entity.id
_entity.type
_entity.pdbx_description
1 polymer ?
#
loop_
_entity_poly.entity_id
_entity_poly.type
_entity_poly.pdbx_seq_one_letter_code
_entity_poly.pdbx_strand_id
1 'polypeptide(L)'
;MELFADLRDAGYFNGSHEHQRLLRYCFGDVVQKDLDECVGLWNSHRIRPSRTASCPGGVPNELYYLPHREYLMVDSRDCGFQIEQTQLDAFPEAHLRRAPCGDANMQEYLDLAMQSNHLQKAEYWQSATELYLKLKEITQL
;
A
#
# COMPACT_ATOMS: atom_id res chain seq x y z
N MET A 1 -12.72 7.31 13.45
CA MET A 1 -13.56 6.35 12.72
C MET A 1 -12.66 5.19 12.40
N GLU A 2 -13.01 3.98 12.86
CA GLU A 2 -12.19 2.78 12.73
C GLU A 2 -12.90 1.84 11.74
N LEU A 3 -12.88 2.19 10.44
CA LEU A 3 -13.75 1.59 9.41
C LEU A 3 -13.81 0.04 9.46
N PHE A 4 -12.66 -0.62 9.56
CA PHE A 4 -12.60 -2.08 9.59
C PHE A 4 -13.08 -2.68 10.91
N ALA A 5 -12.87 -1.97 12.03
CA ALA A 5 -13.44 -2.38 13.31
C ALA A 5 -14.97 -2.23 13.28
N ASP A 6 -15.48 -1.13 12.73
CA ASP A 6 -16.90 -0.88 12.57
C ASP A 6 -17.57 -1.95 11.69
N LEU A 7 -16.93 -2.38 10.58
CA LEU A 7 -17.40 -3.49 9.73
C LEU A 7 -17.47 -4.84 10.46
N ARG A 8 -16.49 -5.12 11.31
CA ARG A 8 -16.48 -6.33 12.14
C ARG A 8 -17.58 -6.28 13.20
N ASP A 9 -17.68 -5.16 13.90
CA ASP A 9 -18.60 -5.00 15.03
C ASP A 9 -20.07 -4.97 14.58
N ALA A 10 -20.33 -4.51 13.35
CA ALA A 10 -21.63 -4.61 12.68
C ALA A 10 -21.94 -6.02 12.11
N GLY A 11 -21.01 -6.97 12.17
CA GLY A 11 -21.20 -8.34 11.69
C GLY A 11 -21.01 -8.53 10.19
N TYR A 12 -20.53 -7.52 9.45
CA TYR A 12 -20.25 -7.63 8.02
C TYR A 12 -18.93 -8.36 7.73
N PHE A 13 -18.01 -8.39 8.69
CA PHE A 13 -16.72 -9.05 8.57
C PHE A 13 -16.51 -10.10 9.66
N ASN A 14 -16.28 -11.35 9.27
CA ASN A 14 -16.06 -12.49 10.18
C ASN A 14 -14.60 -12.97 10.27
N GLY A 15 -13.70 -12.39 9.47
CA GLY A 15 -12.29 -12.79 9.43
C GLY A 15 -11.97 -14.07 8.65
N SER A 16 -12.93 -14.68 7.96
CA SER A 16 -12.70 -15.84 7.11
C SER A 16 -11.71 -15.53 5.98
N HIS A 17 -11.15 -16.56 5.35
CA HIS A 17 -10.25 -16.38 4.22
C HIS A 17 -10.97 -15.60 3.10
N GLU A 18 -12.18 -15.99 2.76
CA GLU A 18 -13.01 -15.37 1.74
C GLU A 18 -13.26 -13.88 2.03
N HIS A 19 -13.60 -13.53 3.26
CA HIS A 19 -13.80 -12.14 3.66
C HIS A 19 -12.51 -11.32 3.59
N GLN A 20 -11.36 -11.88 4.00
CA GLN A 20 -10.07 -11.20 3.91
C GLN A 20 -9.70 -10.92 2.45
N ARG A 21 -9.96 -11.89 1.56
CA ARG A 21 -9.70 -11.80 0.13
C ARG A 21 -10.61 -10.80 -0.58
N LEU A 22 -11.90 -10.83 -0.27
CA LEU A 22 -12.87 -9.86 -0.75
C LEU A 22 -12.52 -8.43 -0.31
N LEU A 23 -12.11 -8.27 0.96
CA LEU A 23 -11.69 -6.98 1.50
C LEU A 23 -10.42 -6.47 0.78
N ARG A 24 -9.42 -7.35 0.56
CA ARG A 24 -8.23 -6.99 -0.24
C ARG A 24 -8.58 -6.62 -1.68
N TYR A 25 -9.52 -7.32 -2.31
CA TYR A 25 -9.97 -7.01 -3.66
C TYR A 25 -10.63 -5.62 -3.75
N CYS A 26 -11.48 -5.27 -2.79
CA CYS A 26 -12.21 -4.00 -2.81
C CYS A 26 -11.36 -2.80 -2.37
N PHE A 27 -10.51 -2.98 -1.36
CA PHE A 27 -9.73 -1.89 -0.76
C PHE A 27 -8.28 -1.81 -1.27
N GLY A 28 -7.77 -2.85 -1.95
CA GLY A 28 -6.36 -2.95 -2.32
C GLY A 28 -5.88 -1.77 -3.16
N ASP A 29 -6.65 -1.36 -4.18
CA ASP A 29 -6.28 -0.24 -5.04
C ASP A 29 -6.34 1.11 -4.30
N VAL A 30 -7.31 1.27 -3.39
CA VAL A 30 -7.43 2.49 -2.56
C VAL A 30 -6.24 2.61 -1.61
N VAL A 31 -5.93 1.52 -0.90
CA VAL A 31 -4.78 1.48 0.02
C VAL A 31 -3.47 1.68 -0.75
N GLN A 32 -3.31 1.07 -1.92
CA GLN A 32 -2.11 1.25 -2.74
C GLN A 32 -1.95 2.70 -3.18
N LYS A 33 -3.04 3.35 -3.62
CA LYS A 33 -3.03 4.77 -3.98
C LYS A 33 -2.61 5.66 -2.80
N ASP A 34 -3.16 5.41 -1.61
CA ASP A 34 -2.80 6.17 -0.41
C ASP A 34 -1.32 5.95 -0.04
N LEU A 35 -0.82 4.71 -0.18
CA LEU A 35 0.60 4.39 0.03
C LEU A 35 1.50 5.08 -0.99
N ASP A 36 1.13 5.09 -2.28
CA ASP A 36 1.88 5.75 -3.33
C ASP A 36 1.93 7.28 -3.11
N GLU A 37 0.83 7.88 -2.66
CA GLU A 37 0.78 9.29 -2.25
C GLU A 37 1.70 9.54 -1.05
N CYS A 38 1.63 8.70 -0.02
CA CYS A 38 2.51 8.79 1.15
C CYS A 38 3.99 8.71 0.74
N VAL A 39 4.35 7.80 -0.16
CA VAL A 39 5.71 7.68 -0.71
C VAL A 39 6.12 8.96 -1.42
N GLY A 40 5.27 9.50 -2.29
CA GLY A 40 5.54 10.74 -3.02
C GLY A 40 5.74 11.93 -2.08
N LEU A 41 4.84 12.12 -1.12
CA LEU A 41 4.92 13.19 -0.12
C LEU A 41 6.15 13.04 0.77
N TRP A 42 6.38 11.85 1.32
CA TRP A 42 7.51 11.59 2.21
C TRP A 42 8.85 11.83 1.51
N ASN A 43 9.02 11.29 0.31
CA ASN A 43 10.30 11.34 -0.39
C ASN A 43 10.63 12.71 -0.99
N SER A 44 9.61 13.57 -1.18
CA SER A 44 9.78 14.96 -1.64
C SER A 44 9.80 15.99 -0.50
N HIS A 45 9.33 15.62 0.69
CA HIS A 45 9.28 16.51 1.83
C HIS A 45 10.68 16.84 2.37
N ARG A 46 10.95 18.13 2.59
CA ARG A 46 12.22 18.58 3.19
C ARG A 46 12.20 18.40 4.71
N ILE A 47 12.96 17.44 5.20
CA ILE A 47 13.15 17.17 6.62
C ILE A 47 14.15 18.17 7.20
N ARG A 48 13.81 18.79 8.33
CA ARG A 48 14.70 19.74 9.02
C ARG A 48 15.86 18.99 9.70
N PRO A 49 17.08 19.54 9.65
CA PRO A 49 18.20 18.96 10.38
C PRO A 49 17.94 19.02 11.90
N SER A 50 18.31 17.95 12.61
CA SER A 50 18.26 17.88 14.07
C SER A 50 19.65 17.59 14.62
N ARG A 51 20.01 18.20 15.75
CA ARG A 51 21.30 17.99 16.41
C ARG A 51 21.50 16.56 16.94
N THR A 52 20.41 15.82 17.16
CA THR A 52 20.44 14.44 17.66
C THR A 52 20.24 13.40 16.56
N ALA A 53 19.97 13.83 15.33
CA ALA A 53 19.76 12.90 14.23
C ALA A 53 21.11 12.44 13.65
N SER A 54 21.23 11.13 13.41
CA SER A 54 22.41 10.54 12.75
C SER A 54 22.47 10.84 11.26
N CYS A 55 21.37 11.29 10.66
CA CYS A 55 21.26 11.59 9.23
C CYS A 55 21.13 13.10 8.98
N PRO A 56 21.69 13.62 7.87
CA PRO A 56 21.54 15.01 7.50
C PRO A 56 20.06 15.34 7.21
N GLY A 57 19.69 16.60 7.43
CA GLY A 57 18.39 17.09 6.97
C GLY A 57 18.39 17.25 5.44
N GLY A 58 17.21 17.35 4.83
CA GLY A 58 17.10 17.45 3.38
C GLY A 58 15.88 16.74 2.84
N VAL A 59 15.79 16.65 1.52
CA VAL A 59 14.74 15.90 0.84
C VAL A 59 15.23 14.47 0.64
N PRO A 60 14.53 13.42 1.11
CA PRO A 60 15.02 12.04 1.03
C PRO A 60 15.46 11.61 -0.37
N ASN A 61 14.70 11.95 -1.41
CA ASN A 61 15.10 11.66 -2.80
C ASN A 61 16.41 12.36 -3.18
N GLU A 62 16.61 13.63 -2.79
CA GLU A 62 17.87 14.33 -3.07
C GLU A 62 19.03 13.71 -2.30
N LEU A 63 18.83 13.36 -1.03
CA LEU A 63 19.84 12.71 -0.20
C LEU A 63 20.26 11.35 -0.77
N TYR A 64 19.32 10.59 -1.35
CA TYR A 64 19.58 9.28 -1.92
C TYR A 64 20.20 9.35 -3.32
N TYR A 65 19.62 10.12 -4.24
CA TYR A 65 20.06 10.15 -5.64
C TYR A 65 21.25 11.10 -5.88
N LEU A 66 21.42 12.11 -5.03
CA LEU A 66 22.40 13.18 -5.21
C LEU A 66 23.20 13.47 -3.93
N PRO A 67 23.82 12.45 -3.29
CA PRO A 67 24.49 12.61 -2.00
C PRO A 67 25.65 13.64 -2.03
N HIS A 68 26.23 13.88 -3.21
CA HIS A 68 27.36 14.80 -3.43
C HIS A 68 26.94 16.20 -3.91
N ARG A 69 25.65 16.48 -4.11
CA ARG A 69 25.23 17.76 -4.67
C ARG A 69 25.22 18.86 -3.59
N GLU A 70 26.21 19.73 -3.74
CA GLU A 70 26.92 20.48 -2.71
C GLU A 70 26.32 21.82 -2.22
N TYR A 71 25.06 22.19 -2.48
CA TYR A 71 24.68 23.61 -2.32
C TYR A 71 23.96 24.04 -1.02
N LEU A 72 23.65 23.14 -0.07
CA LEU A 72 23.01 23.54 1.20
C LEU A 72 23.50 22.83 2.46
N MET A 73 24.39 21.84 2.35
CA MET A 73 24.94 21.13 3.51
C MET A 73 26.43 20.85 3.33
N VAL A 74 27.24 21.59 4.07
CA VAL A 74 28.72 21.53 4.08
C VAL A 74 29.26 20.17 4.55
N ASP A 75 28.40 19.27 5.05
CA ASP A 75 28.76 17.95 5.59
C ASP A 75 27.86 16.81 5.05
N SER A 76 27.39 16.88 3.81
CA SER A 76 26.61 15.77 3.21
C SER A 76 27.50 14.53 3.09
N ARG A 77 27.22 13.52 3.92
CA ARG A 77 27.88 12.21 3.91
C ARG A 77 26.98 11.23 3.18
N ASP A 78 27.54 10.42 2.31
CA ASP A 78 26.83 9.24 1.80
C ASP A 78 26.59 8.28 2.98
N CYS A 79 25.32 8.16 3.37
CA CYS A 79 24.87 7.24 4.41
C CYS A 79 24.29 5.94 3.83
N GLY A 80 24.41 5.73 2.52
CA GLY A 80 23.96 4.52 1.85
C GLY A 80 24.78 3.29 2.25
N PHE A 81 24.11 2.15 2.32
CA PHE A 81 24.75 0.84 2.49
C PHE A 81 24.61 0.06 1.18
N GLN A 82 25.69 -0.56 0.74
CA GLN A 82 25.64 -1.50 -0.38
C GLN A 82 24.95 -2.78 0.10
N ILE A 83 23.92 -3.21 -0.63
CA ILE A 83 23.18 -4.44 -0.36
C ILE A 83 23.47 -5.40 -1.51
N GLU A 84 23.98 -6.60 -1.21
CA GLU A 84 24.16 -7.64 -2.22
C GLU A 84 22.82 -8.29 -2.58
N GLN A 85 22.68 -8.74 -3.83
CA GLN A 85 21.45 -9.40 -4.30
C GLN A 85 21.09 -10.64 -3.45
N THR A 86 22.11 -11.38 -2.99
CA THR A 86 21.97 -12.53 -2.09
C THR A 86 21.31 -12.19 -0.75
N GLN A 87 21.47 -10.94 -0.27
CA GLN A 87 20.81 -10.45 0.94
C GLN A 87 19.34 -10.11 0.69
N LEU A 88 18.99 -9.74 -0.54
CA LEU A 88 17.61 -9.53 -0.98
C LEU A 88 16.87 -10.86 -1.19
N ASP A 89 17.58 -11.90 -1.63
CA ASP A 89 17.03 -13.25 -1.84
C ASP A 89 16.54 -13.90 -0.53
N ALA A 90 17.00 -13.41 0.63
CA ALA A 90 16.47 -13.79 1.94
C ALA A 90 15.00 -13.37 2.15
N PHE A 91 14.47 -12.47 1.31
CA PHE A 91 13.10 -11.98 1.34
C PHE A 91 12.37 -12.37 0.04
N PRO A 92 12.02 -13.65 -0.14
CA PRO A 92 11.38 -14.14 -1.37
C PRO A 92 10.05 -13.43 -1.66
N GLU A 93 9.36 -12.92 -0.63
CA GLU A 93 8.10 -12.18 -0.78
C GLU A 93 8.25 -10.82 -1.46
N ALA A 94 9.46 -10.23 -1.43
CA ALA A 94 9.73 -8.93 -2.07
C ALA A 94 9.56 -8.99 -3.60
N HIS A 95 9.72 -10.19 -4.18
CA HIS A 95 9.64 -10.42 -5.63
C HIS A 95 8.22 -10.81 -6.08
N LEU A 96 7.31 -11.09 -5.15
CA LEU A 96 5.96 -11.51 -5.46
C LEU A 96 5.06 -10.29 -5.70
N ARG A 97 4.79 -9.99 -6.98
CA ARG A 97 3.58 -9.26 -7.36
C ARG A 97 2.37 -10.12 -6.99
N ARG A 98 1.88 -9.95 -5.76
CA ARG A 98 0.64 -10.61 -5.33
C ARG A 98 -0.52 -10.04 -6.14
N ALA A 99 -1.36 -10.93 -6.63
CA ALA A 99 -2.66 -10.55 -7.19
C ALA A 99 -3.41 -9.69 -6.15
N PRO A 100 -4.21 -8.68 -6.54
CA PRO A 100 -4.93 -7.80 -5.60
C PRO A 100 -5.73 -8.57 -4.53
N CYS A 101 -6.33 -9.70 -4.90
CA CYS A 101 -7.02 -10.60 -3.98
C CYS A 101 -6.02 -11.52 -3.21
N GLY A 102 -4.86 -11.77 -3.79
CA GLY A 102 -3.81 -12.68 -3.31
C GLY A 102 -4.17 -14.15 -3.44
N ASP A 103 -5.23 -14.46 -4.18
CA ASP A 103 -5.67 -15.76 -4.66
C ASP A 103 -6.21 -15.54 -6.09
N ALA A 104 -5.67 -16.27 -7.06
CA ALA A 104 -6.01 -16.07 -8.47
C ALA A 104 -7.44 -16.53 -8.81
N ASN A 105 -7.89 -17.63 -8.21
CA ASN A 105 -9.20 -18.22 -8.51
C ASN A 105 -10.32 -17.32 -7.96
N MET A 106 -10.13 -16.83 -6.73
CA MET A 106 -11.10 -15.91 -6.14
C MET A 106 -11.11 -14.57 -6.86
N GLN A 107 -9.96 -14.10 -7.35
CA GLN A 107 -9.92 -12.88 -8.14
C GLN A 107 -10.70 -13.00 -9.45
N GLU A 108 -10.53 -14.09 -10.19
CA GLU A 108 -11.27 -14.32 -11.42
C GLU A 108 -12.79 -14.37 -11.18
N TYR A 109 -13.22 -15.03 -10.11
CA TYR A 109 -14.63 -15.05 -9.71
C TYR A 109 -15.17 -13.65 -9.38
N LEU A 110 -14.42 -12.84 -8.64
CA LEU A 110 -14.81 -11.46 -8.31
C LEU A 110 -14.80 -10.56 -9.55
N ASP A 111 -13.85 -10.73 -10.46
CA ASP A 111 -13.79 -10.00 -11.73
C ASP A 111 -15.03 -10.31 -12.60
N LEU A 112 -15.48 -11.57 -12.63
CA LEU A 112 -16.72 -11.97 -13.30
C LEU A 112 -17.97 -11.37 -12.63
N ALA A 113 -18.02 -11.37 -11.30
CA ALA A 113 -19.11 -10.75 -10.53
C ALA A 113 -19.19 -9.24 -10.79
N MET A 114 -18.05 -8.56 -10.89
CA MET A 114 -17.96 -7.14 -11.24
C MET A 114 -18.50 -6.86 -12.64
N GLN A 115 -18.06 -7.65 -13.63
CA GLN A 115 -18.47 -7.47 -15.03
C GLN A 115 -19.97 -7.72 -15.23
N SER A 116 -20.50 -8.79 -14.65
CA SER A 116 -21.91 -9.17 -14.77
C SER A 116 -22.86 -8.16 -14.12
N ASN A 117 -22.41 -7.46 -13.07
CA ASN A 117 -23.22 -6.45 -12.36
C ASN A 117 -22.87 -5.01 -12.76
N HIS A 118 -22.04 -4.82 -13.80
CA HIS A 118 -21.58 -3.51 -14.28
C HIS A 118 -20.98 -2.61 -13.18
N LEU A 119 -20.28 -3.22 -12.23
CA LEU A 119 -19.65 -2.52 -11.12
C LEU A 119 -18.29 -1.94 -11.53
N GLN A 120 -17.87 -0.88 -10.86
CA GLN A 120 -16.58 -0.21 -11.08
C GLN A 120 -15.70 -0.33 -9.84
N LYS A 121 -14.38 -0.31 -10.07
CA LYS A 121 -13.40 -0.26 -8.99
C LYS A 121 -13.56 1.02 -8.19
N ALA A 122 -13.37 0.91 -6.88
CA ALA A 122 -13.50 2.04 -5.97
C ALA A 122 -12.26 2.95 -6.02
N GLU A 123 -12.50 4.27 -6.03
CA GLU A 123 -11.43 5.28 -5.98
C GLU A 123 -11.17 5.81 -4.57
N TYR A 124 -12.15 5.66 -3.67
CA TYR A 124 -12.15 6.17 -2.30
C TYR A 124 -12.68 5.09 -1.34
N TRP A 125 -12.33 5.22 -0.06
CA TRP A 125 -12.71 4.24 0.97
C TRP A 125 -14.23 4.10 1.14
N GLN A 126 -15.03 5.16 0.91
CA GLN A 126 -16.49 5.09 0.96
C GLN A 126 -17.02 4.15 -0.13
N SER A 127 -16.60 4.39 -1.37
CA SER A 127 -16.99 3.56 -2.52
C SER A 127 -16.49 2.13 -2.39
N ALA A 128 -15.31 1.92 -1.77
CA ALA A 128 -14.78 0.59 -1.49
C ALA A 128 -15.62 -0.17 -0.47
N THR A 129 -16.18 0.53 0.52
CA THR A 129 -17.08 -0.06 1.52
C THR A 129 -18.40 -0.47 0.88
N GLU A 130 -18.98 0.39 0.03
CA GLU A 130 -20.19 0.04 -0.72
C GLU A 130 -19.96 -1.15 -1.66
N LEU A 131 -18.80 -1.17 -2.34
CA LEU A 131 -18.41 -2.25 -3.23
C LEU A 131 -18.26 -3.58 -2.47
N TYR A 132 -17.62 -3.54 -1.30
CA TYR A 132 -17.46 -4.70 -0.42
C TYR A 132 -18.81 -5.30 -0.02
N LEU A 133 -19.75 -4.47 0.44
CA LEU A 133 -21.07 -4.93 0.86
C LEU A 133 -21.87 -5.51 -0.31
N LYS A 134 -21.85 -4.87 -1.48
CA LYS A 134 -22.54 -5.37 -2.69
C LYS A 134 -21.97 -6.70 -3.16
N LEU A 135 -20.64 -6.81 -3.29
CA LEU A 135 -20.01 -8.05 -3.73
C LEU A 135 -20.23 -9.17 -2.71
N LYS A 136 -20.20 -8.87 -1.42
CA LYS A 136 -20.54 -9.82 -0.35
C LYS A 136 -21.94 -10.41 -0.56
N GLU A 137 -22.94 -9.56 -0.82
CA GLU A 137 -24.31 -10.00 -1.09
C GLU A 137 -24.42 -10.85 -2.37
N ILE A 138 -23.78 -10.43 -3.46
CA ILE A 138 -23.80 -11.15 -4.76
C ILE A 138 -23.16 -12.53 -4.65
N THR A 139 -22.06 -12.61 -3.92
CA THR A 139 -21.25 -13.83 -3.79
C THR A 139 -21.71 -14.76 -2.67
N GLN A 140 -22.74 -14.35 -1.91
CA GLN A 140 -23.29 -15.06 -0.75
C GLN A 140 -22.21 -15.42 0.30
N LEU A 141 -21.19 -14.58 0.41
CA LEU A 141 -20.13 -14.66 1.42
C LEU A 141 -20.56 -13.96 2.71
#